data_AF-A0A7R9GIF7-F1
#
_entry.id   AF-A0A7R9GIF7-F1
#
_cell.length_a   1.000
_cell.length_b   1.000
_cell.length_c   1.000
_cell.angle_alpha   90.00
_cell.angle_beta   90.00
_cell.angle_gamma   90.00
#
_symmetry.space_group_name_H-M   'P 1'
#
loop_
_entity.id
_entity.type
_entity.pdbx_description
1 polymer ?
#
loop_
_entity_poly.entity_id
_entity_poly.type
_entity_poly.pdbx_seq_one_letter_code
_entity_poly.pdbx_strand_id
1 'polypeptide(L)'
;MTIMGMSPEDLSSIFKTVSAVLLFGNMQFKQERNSDQATLPDNTVAQKVAHLLGVPVTEMTKAFLKPRIKVGREHVSKAQTKEQVEFAVEALAKSLYEKLFRWLVIRINKSLDRTKRQGASFIGILDIAGFEIFELNSFEQLCINYTNEKLQQLFNHTMFILEQEEYQREGIEWKFIDFGLDLQPTIDLIEK
;
A
#
# COMPACT_ATOMS: atom_id res chain seq x y z
N MET A 1 14.06 15.79 -6.23
CA MET A 1 13.28 15.30 -7.40
C MET A 1 13.78 15.84 -8.74
N THR A 2 14.20 17.11 -8.83
CA THR A 2 14.79 17.68 -10.07
C THR A 2 16.05 16.93 -10.54
N ILE A 3 16.93 16.52 -9.62
CA ILE A 3 18.11 15.67 -9.90
C ILE A 3 17.68 14.32 -10.53
N MET A 4 16.53 13.80 -10.11
CA MET A 4 15.93 12.57 -10.63
C MET A 4 15.17 12.79 -11.95
N GLY A 5 15.32 13.95 -12.60
CA GLY A 5 14.72 14.24 -13.90
C GLY A 5 13.20 14.42 -13.90
N MET A 6 12.60 14.71 -12.74
CA MET A 6 11.18 15.09 -12.65
C MET A 6 11.01 16.56 -13.02
N SER A 7 10.03 16.84 -13.89
CA SER A 7 9.75 18.21 -14.35
C SER A 7 8.98 19.01 -13.29
N PRO A 8 8.92 20.35 -13.41
CA PRO A 8 8.07 21.17 -12.55
C PRO A 8 6.58 20.78 -12.62
N GLU A 9 6.11 20.31 -13.77
CA GLU A 9 4.74 19.83 -13.97
C GLU A 9 4.49 18.50 -13.25
N ASP A 10 5.46 17.57 -13.26
CA ASP A 10 5.42 16.34 -12.47
C ASP A 10 5.26 16.68 -10.98
N LEU A 11 6.08 17.62 -10.47
CA LEU A 11 6.00 18.09 -9.08
C LEU A 11 4.66 18.72 -8.74
N SER A 12 4.15 19.60 -9.61
CA SER A 12 2.83 20.20 -9.44
C SER A 12 1.74 19.12 -9.36
N SER A 13 1.84 18.09 -10.20
CA SER A 13 0.88 16.98 -10.23
C SER A 13 0.93 16.14 -8.95
N ILE A 14 2.13 15.83 -8.45
CA ILE A 14 2.32 15.14 -7.16
C ILE A 14 1.64 15.93 -6.04
N PHE A 15 1.92 17.24 -5.93
CA PHE A 15 1.36 18.08 -4.86
C PHE A 15 -0.16 18.24 -4.97
N LYS A 16 -0.71 18.31 -6.20
CA LYS A 16 -2.16 18.30 -6.42
C LYS A 16 -2.79 17.00 -5.92
N THR A 17 -2.18 15.85 -6.21
CA THR A 17 -2.68 14.55 -5.73
C THR A 17 -2.61 14.45 -4.20
N VAL A 18 -1.50 14.85 -3.58
CA VAL A 18 -1.37 14.85 -2.11
C VAL A 18 -2.41 15.78 -1.47
N SER A 19 -2.60 16.96 -2.05
CA SER A 19 -3.61 17.93 -1.58
C SER A 19 -5.03 17.38 -1.73
N ALA A 20 -5.33 16.65 -2.80
CA ALA A 20 -6.61 15.97 -2.99
C ALA A 20 -6.84 14.88 -1.93
N VAL A 21 -5.82 14.06 -1.63
CA VAL A 21 -5.86 13.03 -0.56
C VAL A 21 -6.20 13.65 0.79
N LEU A 22 -5.56 14.76 1.15
CA LEU A 22 -5.87 15.48 2.40
C LEU A 22 -7.29 16.05 2.41
N LEU A 23 -7.74 16.62 1.30
CA LEU A 23 -9.07 17.22 1.20
C LEU A 23 -10.21 16.19 1.22
N PHE A 24 -9.98 14.95 0.79
CA PHE A 24 -10.96 13.87 0.97
C PHE A 24 -11.33 13.67 2.44
N GLY A 25 -10.37 13.81 3.36
CA GLY A 25 -10.62 13.71 4.81
C GLY A 25 -11.48 14.85 5.39
N ASN A 26 -11.69 15.93 4.64
CA ASN A 26 -12.52 17.07 5.07
C ASN A 26 -13.96 17.00 4.54
N MET A 27 -14.31 15.96 3.77
CA MET A 27 -15.68 15.80 3.26
C MET A 27 -16.62 15.36 4.39
N GLN A 28 -17.73 16.08 4.56
CA GLN A 28 -18.70 15.80 5.63
C GLN A 28 -20.03 15.33 5.08
N PHE A 29 -20.36 14.07 5.35
CA PHE A 29 -21.62 13.46 4.94
C PHE A 29 -22.64 13.45 6.08
N LYS A 30 -23.91 13.60 5.75
CA LYS A 30 -25.02 13.49 6.70
C LYS A 30 -26.03 12.44 6.24
N GLN A 31 -26.60 11.73 7.19
CA GLN A 31 -27.76 10.87 6.93
C GLN A 31 -29.01 11.73 6.77
N GLU A 32 -29.87 11.37 5.82
CA GLU A 32 -31.16 12.01 5.64
C GLU A 32 -32.11 11.69 6.83
N ARG A 33 -33.08 12.58 7.13
CA ARG A 33 -33.98 12.38 8.29
C ARG A 33 -34.98 11.26 8.10
N ASN A 34 -35.40 11.01 6.86
CA ASN A 34 -36.48 10.09 6.51
C ASN A 34 -35.98 8.83 5.79
N SER A 35 -34.66 8.71 5.59
CA SER A 35 -34.03 7.57 4.92
C SER A 35 -32.58 7.42 5.39
N ASP A 36 -32.03 6.21 5.31
CA ASP A 36 -30.63 5.97 5.67
C ASP A 36 -29.63 6.47 4.61
N GLN A 37 -30.08 7.26 3.63
CA GLN A 37 -29.25 7.71 2.53
C GLN A 37 -28.27 8.79 2.98
N ALA A 38 -27.04 8.68 2.48
CA ALA A 38 -26.04 9.72 2.61
C ALA A 38 -26.40 10.94 1.76
N THR A 39 -26.14 12.12 2.30
CA THR A 39 -26.23 13.41 1.64
C THR A 39 -24.94 14.19 1.88
N LEU A 40 -24.62 15.10 0.96
CA LEU A 40 -23.48 16.01 1.07
C LEU A 40 -24.04 17.44 1.13
N PRO A 41 -24.32 18.00 2.32
CA PRO A 41 -24.97 19.30 2.47
C PRO A 41 -24.08 20.46 1.97
N ASP A 42 -22.77 20.37 2.25
CA ASP A 42 -21.78 21.33 1.77
C ASP A 42 -20.87 20.63 0.76
N ASN A 43 -20.90 21.10 -0.49
CA ASN A 43 -20.08 20.55 -1.57
C ASN A 43 -18.79 21.36 -1.81
N THR A 44 -18.47 22.36 -0.99
CA THR A 44 -17.29 23.22 -1.17
C THR A 44 -15.98 22.41 -1.21
N VAL A 45 -15.81 21.45 -0.30
CA VAL A 45 -14.64 20.57 -0.28
C VAL A 45 -14.62 19.66 -1.50
N ALA A 46 -15.78 19.11 -1.88
CA ALA A 46 -15.92 18.27 -3.06
C ALA A 46 -15.54 19.01 -4.35
N GLN A 47 -15.90 20.29 -4.47
CA GLN A 47 -15.50 21.12 -5.60
C GLN A 47 -13.99 21.30 -5.69
N LYS A 48 -13.30 21.52 -4.56
CA LYS A 48 -11.84 21.62 -4.51
C LYS A 48 -11.16 20.31 -4.91
N VAL A 49 -11.63 19.18 -4.38
CA VAL A 49 -11.12 17.84 -4.74
C VAL A 49 -11.34 17.56 -6.23
N ALA A 50 -12.55 17.82 -6.73
CA ALA A 50 -12.90 17.63 -8.13
C ALA A 50 -12.03 18.48 -9.07
N HIS A 51 -11.75 19.74 -8.69
CA HIS A 51 -10.84 20.62 -9.43
C HIS A 51 -9.40 20.08 -9.46
N LEU A 52 -8.86 19.60 -8.34
CA LEU A 52 -7.51 19.04 -8.27
C LEU A 52 -7.36 17.76 -9.09
N LEU A 53 -8.38 16.91 -9.09
CA LEU A 53 -8.39 15.63 -9.82
C LEU A 53 -8.84 15.76 -11.28
N GLY A 54 -9.32 16.94 -11.70
CA GLY A 54 -9.80 17.19 -13.06
C GLY A 54 -11.09 16.44 -13.40
N VAL A 55 -11.96 16.19 -12.43
CA VAL A 55 -13.24 15.47 -12.62
C VAL A 55 -14.44 16.40 -12.37
N PRO A 56 -15.60 16.17 -12.99
CA PRO A 56 -16.81 16.93 -12.69
C PRO A 56 -17.31 16.64 -11.27
N VAL A 57 -17.56 17.69 -10.48
CA VAL A 57 -18.03 17.56 -9.09
C VAL A 57 -19.36 16.80 -9.00
N THR A 58 -20.27 17.03 -9.94
CA THR A 58 -21.59 16.39 -9.97
C THR A 58 -21.50 14.88 -10.17
N GLU A 59 -20.65 14.44 -11.10
CA GLU A 59 -20.42 13.02 -11.37
C GLU A 59 -19.67 12.35 -10.22
N MET A 60 -18.69 13.03 -9.63
CA MET A 60 -17.97 12.53 -8.46
C MET A 60 -18.92 12.33 -7.26
N THR A 61 -19.69 13.35 -6.89
CA THR A 61 -20.66 13.26 -5.78
C THR A 61 -21.71 12.19 -6.05
N LYS A 62 -22.20 12.08 -7.30
CA LYS A 62 -23.15 11.04 -7.69
C LYS A 62 -22.54 9.64 -7.60
N ALA A 63 -21.28 9.48 -8.00
CA ALA A 63 -20.58 8.19 -7.92
C ALA A 63 -20.43 7.70 -6.48
N PHE A 64 -20.21 8.62 -5.53
CA PHE A 64 -20.16 8.27 -4.10
C PHE A 64 -21.56 8.00 -3.50
N LEU A 65 -22.53 8.90 -3.70
CA LEU A 65 -23.84 8.79 -3.05
C LEU A 65 -24.73 7.72 -3.68
N LYS A 66 -24.64 7.56 -5.01
CA LYS A 66 -25.50 6.69 -5.83
C LYS A 66 -24.67 5.98 -6.91
N PRO A 67 -23.69 5.14 -6.54
CA PRO A 67 -22.90 4.36 -7.50
C PRO A 67 -23.78 3.51 -8.41
N ARG A 68 -23.37 3.40 -9.67
CA ARG A 68 -23.99 2.52 -10.66
C ARG A 68 -23.33 1.15 -10.57
N ILE A 69 -24.11 0.15 -10.19
CA ILE A 69 -23.66 -1.23 -10.04
C ILE A 69 -24.22 -2.02 -11.22
N LYS A 70 -23.36 -2.77 -11.91
CA LYS A 70 -23.77 -3.67 -12.98
C LYS A 70 -24.22 -5.00 -12.37
N VAL A 71 -25.49 -5.36 -12.57
CA VAL A 71 -26.07 -6.63 -12.11
C VAL A 71 -26.54 -7.39 -13.33
N GLY A 72 -25.80 -8.44 -13.69
CA GLY A 72 -26.01 -9.16 -14.95
C GLY A 72 -25.79 -8.26 -16.17
N ARG A 73 -26.86 -7.99 -16.94
CA ARG A 73 -26.83 -7.12 -18.13
C ARG A 73 -27.30 -5.68 -17.86
N GLU A 74 -27.85 -5.39 -16.68
CA GLU A 74 -28.44 -4.10 -16.34
C GLU A 74 -27.55 -3.28 -15.40
N HIS A 75 -27.75 -1.95 -15.40
CA HIS A 75 -27.07 -1.04 -14.49
C HIS A 75 -28.10 -0.44 -13.52
N VAL A 76 -27.94 -0.74 -12.24
CA VAL A 76 -28.81 -0.26 -11.17
C VAL A 76 -28.08 0.81 -10.36
N SER A 77 -28.76 1.90 -10.04
CA SER A 77 -28.24 2.94 -9.15
C SER A 77 -28.68 2.64 -7.72
N LYS A 78 -27.73 2.44 -6.81
CA LYS A 78 -28.02 2.13 -5.40
C LYS A 78 -27.58 3.29 -4.51
N ALA A 79 -28.51 3.86 -3.74
CA ALA A 79 -28.17 4.85 -2.73
C ALA A 79 -27.36 4.20 -1.60
N GLN A 80 -26.33 4.89 -1.13
CA GLN A 80 -25.43 4.43 -0.07
C GLN A 80 -25.78 5.06 1.29
N THR A 81 -25.45 4.36 2.37
CA THR A 81 -25.50 4.92 3.72
C THR A 81 -24.31 5.85 3.99
N LYS A 82 -24.40 6.67 5.05
CA LYS A 82 -23.31 7.58 5.44
C LYS A 82 -21.98 6.81 5.61
N GLU A 83 -22.01 5.72 6.37
CA GLU A 83 -20.83 4.89 6.65
C GLU A 83 -20.22 4.28 5.37
N GLN A 84 -21.07 3.81 4.44
CA GLN A 84 -20.61 3.28 3.16
C GLN A 84 -19.90 4.34 2.31
N VAL A 85 -20.40 5.58 2.33
CA VAL A 85 -19.79 6.69 1.59
C VAL A 85 -18.47 7.12 2.24
N GLU A 86 -18.43 7.24 3.56
CA GLU A 86 -17.20 7.57 4.30
C GLU A 86 -16.11 6.53 4.05
N PHE A 87 -16.46 5.24 4.15
CA PHE A 87 -15.54 4.15 3.82
C PHE A 87 -15.06 4.21 2.36
N ALA A 88 -15.95 4.49 1.40
CA ALA A 88 -15.57 4.61 -0.01
C ALA A 88 -14.63 5.79 -0.28
N VAL A 89 -14.83 6.91 0.41
CA VAL A 89 -13.95 8.09 0.33
C VAL A 89 -12.57 7.78 0.90
N GLU A 90 -12.51 7.14 2.08
CA GLU A 90 -11.25 6.71 2.69
C GLU A 90 -10.51 5.72 1.80
N ALA A 91 -11.22 4.72 1.25
CA ALA A 91 -10.64 3.73 0.36
C ALA A 91 -10.08 4.38 -0.92
N LEU A 92 -10.79 5.35 -1.51
CA LEU A 92 -10.30 6.08 -2.68
C LEU A 92 -9.07 6.92 -2.33
N ALA A 93 -9.06 7.60 -1.19
CA ALA A 93 -7.92 8.40 -0.73
C ALA A 93 -6.67 7.52 -0.54
N LYS A 94 -6.82 6.37 0.14
CA LYS A 94 -5.74 5.37 0.30
C LYS A 94 -5.23 4.88 -1.07
N SER A 95 -6.12 4.52 -1.98
CA SER A 95 -5.76 4.04 -3.32
C SER A 95 -5.07 5.10 -4.18
N LEU A 96 -5.47 6.37 -4.08
CA LEU A 96 -4.81 7.47 -4.77
C LEU A 96 -3.37 7.66 -4.29
N TYR A 97 -3.16 7.63 -2.97
CA TYR A 97 -1.82 7.75 -2.41
C TYR A 97 -0.94 6.55 -2.78
N GLU A 98 -1.47 5.33 -2.71
CA GLU A 98 -0.77 4.11 -3.15
C GLU A 98 -0.34 4.20 -4.62
N LYS A 99 -1.26 4.60 -5.52
CA LYS A 99 -0.97 4.77 -6.95
C LYS A 99 0.06 5.87 -7.21
N LEU A 100 0.02 6.96 -6.46
CA LEU A 100 1.02 8.03 -6.51
C LEU A 100 2.40 7.50 -6.09
N PHE A 101 2.47 6.79 -4.97
CA PHE A 101 3.72 6.20 -4.48
C PHE A 101 4.30 5.20 -5.48
N ARG A 102 3.45 4.31 -6.04
CA ARG A 102 3.86 3.38 -7.10
C ARG A 102 4.39 4.11 -8.34
N TRP A 103 3.73 5.19 -8.76
CA TRP A 103 4.19 6.01 -9.88
C TRP A 103 5.55 6.65 -9.57
N LEU A 104 5.77 7.16 -8.36
CA LEU A 104 7.06 7.72 -7.94
C LEU A 104 8.19 6.69 -8.04
N VAL A 105 7.97 5.47 -7.53
CA VAL A 105 8.93 4.36 -7.63
C VAL A 105 9.27 4.06 -9.10
N ILE A 106 8.26 3.95 -9.97
CA ILE A 106 8.46 3.71 -11.41
C ILE A 106 9.28 4.84 -12.06
N ARG A 107 9.00 6.11 -11.72
CA ARG A 107 9.72 7.27 -12.26
C ARG A 107 11.17 7.34 -11.79
N ILE A 108 11.42 7.00 -10.52
CA ILE A 108 12.76 6.88 -9.94
C ILE A 108 13.54 5.78 -10.67
N ASN A 109 12.95 4.59 -10.80
CA ASN A 109 13.58 3.44 -11.47
C ASN A 109 13.93 3.77 -12.93
N LYS A 110 13.02 4.42 -13.67
CA LYS A 110 13.28 4.86 -15.06
C LYS A 110 14.47 5.83 -15.17
N SER A 111 14.74 6.60 -14.11
CA SER A 111 15.83 7.57 -14.09
C SER A 111 17.17 6.93 -13.69
N LEU A 112 17.13 5.83 -12.93
CA LEU A 112 18.29 5.05 -12.50
C LEU A 112 18.72 4.01 -13.56
N ASP A 113 17.77 3.39 -14.26
CA ASP A 113 18.01 2.32 -15.26
C ASP A 113 18.44 2.86 -16.64
N ARG A 114 19.33 3.87 -16.65
CA ARG A 114 19.81 4.50 -17.90
C ARG A 114 20.82 3.61 -18.66
N THR A 115 21.41 2.63 -18.00
CA THR A 115 22.41 1.72 -18.57
C THR A 115 21.81 0.34 -18.82
N LYS A 116 21.39 0.07 -20.06
CA LYS A 116 20.77 -1.21 -20.50
C LYS A 116 21.70 -2.44 -20.46
N ARG A 117 22.96 -2.29 -20.06
CA ARG A 117 23.84 -3.45 -19.86
C ARG A 117 23.58 -3.99 -18.46
N GLN A 118 22.84 -5.09 -18.38
CA GLN A 118 22.76 -5.88 -17.15
C GLN A 118 24.20 -6.32 -16.79
N GLY A 119 24.71 -5.82 -15.67
CA GLY A 119 25.95 -6.33 -15.11
C GLY A 119 25.80 -7.81 -14.78
N ALA A 120 26.90 -8.56 -14.83
CA ALA A 120 26.91 -9.98 -14.47
C ALA A 120 26.61 -10.22 -12.97
N SER A 121 26.64 -9.17 -12.15
CA SER A 121 26.47 -9.23 -10.70
C SER A 121 25.75 -7.97 -10.20
N PHE A 122 25.06 -8.08 -9.07
CA PHE A 122 24.44 -6.97 -8.37
C PHE A 122 24.62 -7.12 -6.86
N ILE A 123 24.51 -6.02 -6.13
CA ILE A 123 24.45 -6.02 -4.66
C ILE A 123 23.04 -5.61 -4.27
N GLY A 124 22.33 -6.49 -3.56
CA GLY A 124 21.01 -6.21 -3.00
C GLY A 124 21.14 -5.57 -1.63
N ILE A 125 20.39 -4.48 -1.40
CA ILE A 125 20.24 -3.86 -0.08
C ILE A 125 18.79 -4.03 0.32
N LEU A 126 18.55 -4.65 1.47
CA LEU A 126 17.22 -4.85 2.04
C LEU A 126 17.02 -3.85 3.19
N ASP A 127 15.99 -3.03 3.08
CA ASP A 127 15.56 -2.08 4.12
C ASP A 127 14.04 -2.23 4.28
N ILE A 128 13.62 -2.81 5.40
CA ILE A 128 12.21 -3.10 5.71
C ILE A 128 11.85 -2.56 7.08
N ALA A 129 10.55 -2.39 7.35
CA ALA A 129 10.08 -2.08 8.68
C ALA A 129 10.43 -3.21 9.67
N GLY A 130 10.86 -2.82 10.87
CA GLY A 130 11.14 -3.76 11.97
C GLY A 130 9.87 -4.35 12.58
N PHE A 131 10.05 -5.25 13.54
CA PHE A 131 8.93 -5.84 14.29
C PHE A 131 8.22 -4.78 15.15
N GLU A 132 6.91 -4.68 15.05
CA GLU A 132 6.08 -3.66 15.70
C GLU A 132 5.12 -4.27 16.72
N ILE A 133 4.98 -3.63 17.89
CA ILE A 133 3.98 -3.96 18.90
C ILE A 133 3.34 -2.66 19.38
N PHE A 134 2.07 -2.46 19.01
CA PHE A 134 1.25 -1.33 19.46
C PHE A 134 0.09 -1.79 20.37
N GLU A 135 -0.61 -0.83 20.99
CA GLU A 135 -1.83 -1.10 21.75
C GLU A 135 -2.94 -1.70 20.87
N LEU A 136 -3.04 -1.26 19.62
CA LEU A 136 -3.92 -1.82 18.60
C LEU A 136 -3.10 -2.19 17.37
N ASN A 137 -3.02 -3.48 17.06
CA ASN A 137 -2.35 -4.01 15.88
C ASN A 137 -3.40 -4.39 14.85
N SER A 138 -3.32 -3.77 13.67
CA SER A 138 -4.21 -4.07 12.54
C SER A 138 -3.59 -5.15 11.65
N PHE A 139 -4.27 -5.47 10.55
CA PHE A 139 -3.77 -6.40 9.54
C PHE A 139 -2.39 -5.99 8.98
N GLU A 140 -2.12 -4.70 8.89
CA GLU A 140 -0.83 -4.17 8.45
C GLU A 140 0.33 -4.60 9.36
N GLN A 141 0.16 -4.54 10.69
CA GLN A 141 1.17 -5.01 11.64
C GLN A 141 1.40 -6.51 11.53
N LEU A 142 0.34 -7.30 11.30
CA LEU A 142 0.49 -8.73 11.05
C LEU A 142 1.37 -8.99 9.81
N CYS A 143 1.15 -8.29 8.71
CA CYS A 143 1.97 -8.42 7.50
C CYS A 143 3.44 -8.01 7.74
N ILE A 144 3.67 -6.92 8.49
CA ILE A 144 5.02 -6.45 8.84
C ILE A 144 5.74 -7.49 9.71
N ASN A 145 5.10 -7.96 10.78
CA ASN A 145 5.68 -8.90 11.72
C ASN A 145 5.91 -10.28 11.08
N TYR A 146 5.01 -10.74 10.23
CA TYR A 146 5.19 -11.97 9.44
C TYR A 146 6.40 -11.87 8.49
N THR A 147 6.61 -10.71 7.86
CA THR A 147 7.81 -10.48 7.02
C THR A 147 9.09 -10.54 7.85
N ASN A 148 9.05 -10.00 9.08
CA ASN A 148 10.18 -10.09 10.02
C ASN A 148 10.45 -11.53 10.45
N GLU A 149 9.41 -12.32 10.71
CA GLU A 149 9.54 -13.74 11.05
C GLU A 149 10.24 -14.53 9.94
N LYS A 150 9.84 -14.29 8.68
CA LYS A 150 10.49 -14.87 7.50
C LYS A 150 11.96 -14.45 7.37
N LEU A 151 12.27 -13.18 7.61
CA LEU A 151 13.64 -12.67 7.54
C LEU A 151 14.51 -13.28 8.64
N GLN A 152 13.96 -13.44 9.85
CA GLN A 152 14.65 -14.09 10.96
C GLN A 152 14.88 -15.58 10.67
N GLN A 153 13.90 -16.27 10.08
CA GLN A 153 14.08 -17.67 9.65
C GLN A 153 15.17 -17.79 8.58
N LEU A 154 15.22 -16.87 7.62
CA LEU A 154 16.29 -16.83 6.61
C LEU A 154 17.66 -16.62 7.27
N PHE A 155 17.75 -15.71 8.25
CA PHE A 155 18.97 -15.50 9.02
C PHE A 155 19.40 -16.76 9.76
N ASN A 156 18.48 -17.41 10.49
CA ASN A 156 18.76 -18.64 11.22
C ASN A 156 19.23 -19.75 10.26
N HIS A 157 18.54 -19.93 9.15
CA HIS A 157 18.92 -20.93 8.15
C HIS A 157 20.30 -20.65 7.55
N THR A 158 20.58 -19.40 7.20
CA THR A 158 21.87 -19.03 6.58
C THR A 158 23.03 -19.18 7.56
N MET A 159 22.90 -18.63 8.78
CA MET A 159 23.97 -18.61 9.76
C MET A 159 24.24 -19.96 10.41
N PHE A 160 23.22 -20.81 10.56
CA PHE A 160 23.35 -22.06 11.31
C PHE A 160 23.30 -23.32 10.44
N ILE A 161 22.50 -23.34 9.38
CA ILE A 161 22.35 -24.53 8.55
C ILE A 161 23.36 -24.48 7.41
N LEU A 162 23.32 -23.44 6.58
CA LEU A 162 24.19 -23.33 5.41
C LEU A 162 25.68 -23.27 5.78
N GLU A 163 26.03 -22.58 6.85
CA GLU A 163 27.42 -22.51 7.33
C GLU A 163 27.97 -23.90 7.72
N GLN A 164 27.17 -24.71 8.43
CA GLN A 164 27.56 -26.08 8.82
C GLN A 164 27.61 -27.02 7.61
N GLU A 165 26.73 -26.85 6.62
CA GLU A 165 26.78 -27.57 5.35
C GLU A 165 28.04 -27.24 4.54
N GLU A 166 28.50 -25.99 4.56
CA GLU A 166 29.73 -25.58 3.89
C GLU A 166 30.96 -26.19 4.56
N TYR A 167 31.02 -26.23 5.90
CA TYR A 167 32.10 -26.93 6.62
C TYR A 167 32.18 -28.41 6.24
N GLN A 168 31.03 -29.10 6.14
CA GLN A 168 31.01 -30.49 5.68
C GLN A 168 31.48 -30.63 4.24
N ARG A 169 31.09 -29.70 3.35
CA ARG A 169 31.49 -29.70 1.95
C ARG A 169 33.00 -29.48 1.77
N GLU A 170 33.59 -28.61 2.58
CA GLU A 170 35.04 -28.36 2.58
C GLU A 170 35.83 -29.43 3.35
N GLY A 171 35.17 -30.39 4.00
CA GLY A 171 35.81 -31.46 4.76
C GLY A 171 36.41 -30.99 6.09
N ILE A 172 35.91 -29.88 6.63
CA ILE A 172 36.33 -29.35 7.93
C ILE A 172 35.63 -30.14 9.03
N GLU A 173 36.40 -30.67 9.98
CA GLU A 173 35.85 -31.42 11.12
C GLU A 173 35.05 -30.47 12.03
N TRP A 174 33.72 -30.50 11.89
CA TRP A 174 32.79 -29.71 12.67
C TRP A 174 31.74 -30.60 13.31
N LYS A 175 31.50 -30.42 14.61
CA LYS A 175 30.42 -31.13 15.32
C LYS A 175 29.12 -30.37 15.05
N PHE A 176 28.14 -31.06 14.48
CA PHE A 176 26.82 -30.46 14.25
C PHE A 176 26.21 -29.99 15.58
N ILE A 177 25.86 -28.71 15.65
CA ILE A 177 25.16 -28.11 16.78
C ILE A 177 23.75 -27.78 16.30
N ASP A 178 22.75 -28.36 16.96
CA ASP A 178 21.36 -27.97 16.79
C ASP A 178 21.06 -26.77 17.70
N PHE A 179 20.67 -25.65 17.09
CA PHE A 179 20.37 -24.41 17.79
C PHE A 179 18.90 -24.32 18.24
N GLY A 180 18.00 -25.21 17.78
CA GLY A 180 16.59 -25.24 18.20
C GLY A 180 15.78 -23.98 17.84
N LEU A 181 16.30 -23.11 16.97
CA LEU A 181 15.72 -21.83 16.56
C LEU A 181 14.90 -21.96 15.28
N ASP A 182 13.85 -22.79 15.31
CA ASP A 182 12.97 -22.97 14.15
C ASP A 182 11.67 -22.16 14.29
N LEU A 183 11.52 -21.16 13.42
CA LEU A 183 10.32 -20.32 13.32
C LEU A 183 9.31 -20.88 12.30
N GLN A 184 9.62 -22.02 11.68
CA GLN A 184 8.76 -22.66 10.68
C GLN A 184 7.33 -22.93 11.17
N PRO A 185 7.07 -23.34 12.43
CA PRO A 185 5.70 -23.52 12.90
C PRO A 185 4.85 -22.22 12.88
N THR A 186 5.44 -21.10 13.26
CA THR A 186 4.77 -19.78 13.25
C THR A 186 4.50 -19.34 11.81
N ILE A 187 5.49 -19.52 10.94
CA ILE A 187 5.38 -19.21 9.51
C ILE A 187 4.28 -20.05 8.86
N ASP A 188 4.29 -21.36 9.10
CA ASP A 188 3.32 -22.31 8.55
C ASP A 188 1.91 -21.98 9.00
N LEU A 189 1.72 -21.55 10.26
CA LEU A 189 0.41 -21.13 10.76
C LEU A 189 -0.21 -19.97 9.96
N ILE A 190 0.62 -19.10 9.37
CA ILE A 190 0.16 -17.91 8.66
C ILE A 190 -0.06 -18.19 7.17
N GLU A 191 0.73 -19.08 6.56
CA GLU A 191 0.75 -19.27 5.10
C GLU A 191 0.26 -20.64 4.60
N LYS A 192 -0.03 -21.60 5.48
CA LYS A 192 -0.60 -22.92 5.13
C LYS A 192 -2.05 -23.05 5.61
#